data_AF-A0A2N2T028-F1
#
_entry.id   AF-A0A2N2T028-F1
#
_cell.length_a   1.000
_cell.length_b   1.000
_cell.length_c   1.000
_cell.angle_alpha   90.00
_cell.angle_beta   90.00
_cell.angle_gamma   90.00
#
_symmetry.space_group_name_H-M   'P 1'
#
loop_
_entity.id
_entity.type
_entity.pdbx_description
1 polymer ?
#
loop_
_entity_poly.entity_id
_entity_poly.type
_entity_poly.pdbx_seq_one_letter_code
_entity_poly.pdbx_strand_id
1 'polypeptide(L)' 'VGIYQVMPITDAMTRIIIKGGNESDIGDQARREGVRDLRQAGLLKVKAGLTSLEEVEAVTNL' A
#
# COMPACT_ATOMS: atom_id res chain seq x y z
N VAL A 1 -7.49 2.03 -15.48
CA VAL A 1 -8.11 2.13 -14.13
C VAL A 1 -7.03 2.55 -13.14
N GLY A 2 -7.26 3.55 -12.28
CA GLY A 2 -6.24 3.97 -11.30
C GLY A 2 -6.07 2.95 -10.17
N ILE A 3 -4.84 2.71 -9.73
CA ILE A 3 -4.51 1.91 -8.53
C ILE A 3 -4.13 2.91 -7.43
N TYR A 4 -4.73 2.77 -6.26
CA TYR A 4 -4.55 3.70 -5.16
C TYR A 4 -4.22 2.94 -3.89
N GLN A 5 -3.26 3.46 -3.13
CA GLN A 5 -3.00 3.08 -1.76
C GLN A 5 -3.51 4.22 -0.87
N VAL A 6 -4.45 3.89 0.01
CA VAL A 6 -5.00 4.85 0.97
C VAL A 6 -4.50 4.47 2.35
N MET A 7 -3.69 5.34 2.94
CA MET A 7 -3.10 5.13 4.26
C MET A 7 -3.64 6.19 5.24
N PRO A 8 -4.61 5.84 6.09
CA PRO A 8 -5.07 6.72 7.15
C PRO A 8 -3.96 6.99 8.16
N ILE A 9 -3.84 8.23 8.65
CA ILE A 9 -2.92 8.54 9.75
C ILE A 9 -3.65 8.24 11.06
N THR A 10 -3.36 7.07 11.63
CA THR A 10 -3.86 6.66 12.94
C THR A 10 -2.99 7.24 14.07
N ASP A 11 -3.45 7.13 15.32
CA ASP A 11 -2.65 7.49 16.48
C ASP A 11 -1.35 6.68 16.57
N ALA A 12 -1.38 5.41 16.15
CA ALA A 12 -0.20 4.55 16.12
C ALA A 12 0.82 5.06 15.08
N MET A 13 0.34 5.45 13.90
CA MET A 13 1.17 6.05 12.86
C MET A 13 1.79 7.36 13.33
N THR A 14 0.99 8.23 13.96
CA THR A 14 1.44 9.50 14.52
C THR A 14 2.58 9.30 15.54
N ARG A 15 2.47 8.30 16.41
CA ARG A 15 3.53 7.98 17.37
C ARG A 15 4.83 7.55 16.70
N ILE A 16 4.78 6.81 15.60
CA ILE A 16 5.96 6.40 14.83
C ILE A 16 6.61 7.62 14.18
N ILE A 17 5.82 8.49 13.56
CA ILE A 17 6.29 9.73 12.92
C ILE A 17 7.00 10.63 13.93
N ILE A 18 6.38 10.88 15.09
CA ILE A 18 6.95 11.75 16.14
C ILE A 18 8.26 11.17 16.71
N LYS A 19 8.39 9.84 16.75
CA LYS A 19 9.61 9.16 17.19
C LYS A 19 10.72 9.15 16.13
N GLY A 20 10.46 9.67 14.92
CA GLY A 20 11.40 9.63 13.81
C GLY A 20 11.55 8.23 13.20
N GLY A 21 10.50 7.41 13.25
CA GLY A 21 10.48 6.09 12.60
C GLY A 21 10.68 6.19 11.09
N ASN A 22 11.30 5.16 10.53
CA ASN A 22 11.65 5.10 9.11
C ASN A 22 10.51 4.53 8.25
N GLU A 23 10.72 4.45 6.94
CA GLU A 23 9.74 3.88 6.00
C GLU A 23 9.32 2.45 6.34
N SER A 24 10.23 1.63 6.87
CA SER A 24 9.90 0.26 7.28
C SER A 24 8.96 0.25 8.48
N ASP A 25 9.18 1.13 9.47
CA ASP A 25 8.32 1.25 10.65
C ASP A 25 6.89 1.66 10.27
N ILE A 26 6.78 2.65 9.37
CA ILE A 26 5.51 3.13 8.82
C ILE A 26 4.83 2.03 8.00
N GLY A 27 5.58 1.35 7.13
CA GLY A 27 5.08 0.28 6.28
C GLY A 27 4.61 -0.94 7.08
N ASP A 28 5.33 -1.32 8.13
CA ASP A 28 4.92 -2.39 9.05
C ASP A 28 3.64 -2.04 9.79
N GLN A 29 3.53 -0.81 10.30
CA GLN A 29 2.32 -0.36 10.97
C GLN A 29 1.12 -0.31 10.01
N ALA A 30 1.31 0.20 8.80
CA ALA A 30 0.28 0.25 7.78
C ALA A 30 -0.22 -1.17 7.42
N ARG A 31 0.69 -2.14 7.27
CA ARG A 31 0.34 -3.56 7.05
C ARG A 31 -0.46 -4.14 8.20
N ARG A 32 -0.07 -3.86 9.45
CA ARG A 32 -0.81 -4.30 10.65
C ARG A 32 -2.22 -3.73 10.71
N GLU A 33 -2.40 -2.51 10.20
CA GLU A 33 -3.70 -1.85 10.11
C GLU A 33 -4.53 -2.28 8.88
N GLY A 34 -4.00 -3.20 8.06
CA GLY A 34 -4.69 -3.71 6.88
C GLY A 34 -4.66 -2.77 5.68
N VAL A 35 -3.76 -1.77 5.68
CA VAL A 35 -3.53 -0.92 4.51
C VAL A 35 -2.94 -1.78 3.40
N ARG A 36 -3.66 -1.83 2.27
CA ARG A 36 -3.22 -2.54 1.08
C ARG A 36 -2.22 -1.68 0.33
N ASP A 37 -1.09 -2.28 -0.01
CA ASP A 37 -0.12 -1.64 -0.90
C ASP A 37 -0.66 -1.58 -2.35
N LEU A 38 -0.02 -0.77 -3.19
CA LEU A 38 -0.39 -0.62 -4.60
C LEU A 38 -0.39 -1.96 -5.34
N ARG A 39 0.54 -2.86 -5.02
CA ARG A 39 0.65 -4.18 -5.67
C ARG A 39 -0.54 -5.07 -5.32
N GLN A 40 -0.91 -5.16 -4.05
CA GLN A 40 -2.09 -5.88 -3.58
C GLN A 40 -3.38 -5.31 -4.17
N ALA A 41 -3.49 -3.98 -4.23
CA ALA A 41 -4.62 -3.32 -4.86
C ALA A 41 -4.70 -3.63 -6.37
N GLY A 42 -3.57 -3.71 -7.06
CA GLY A 42 -3.49 -4.12 -8.46
C GLY A 42 -3.85 -5.60 -8.67
N LEU A 43 -3.26 -6.49 -7.87
CA LEU A 43 -3.52 -7.93 -7.94
C LEU A 43 -5.00 -8.28 -7.70
N LEU A 44 -5.70 -7.54 -6.83
CA LEU A 44 -7.14 -7.70 -6.66
C LEU A 44 -7.91 -7.35 -7.93
N LYS A 45 -7.48 -6.34 -8.68
CA LYS A 45 -8.10 -5.95 -9.96
C LYS A 45 -7.79 -6.95 -11.07
N VAL A 46 -6.58 -7.53 -11.07
CA VAL A 46 -6.23 -8.65 -11.97
C VAL A 46 -7.15 -9.84 -11.71
N LYS A 47 -7.32 -10.22 -10.44
CA LYS A 47 -8.22 -11.30 -10.04
C LYS A 47 -9.68 -11.04 -10.45
N ALA A 48 -10.11 -9.78 -10.49
CA ALA A 48 -11.42 -9.38 -10.95
C ALA A 48 -11.55 -9.26 -12.48
N GLY A 49 -10.49 -9.53 -13.25
CA GLY A 49 -10.47 -9.43 -14.71
C GLY A 49 -10.47 -7.99 -15.25
N LEU A 50 -10.09 -7.01 -14.41
CA LEU A 50 -10.16 -5.58 -14.75
C LEU A 50 -8.84 -4.99 -15.28
N THR A 51 -7.72 -5.71 -15.15
CA THR A 51 -6.36 -5.30 -15.60
C THR A 51 -5.48 -6.54 -15.76
N SER A 52 -4.36 -6.44 -16.49
CA SER A 52 -3.41 -7.56 -16.65
C SER A 52 -2.33 -7.57 -15.55
N LEU A 53 -1.68 -8.72 -15.36
CA LEU A 53 -0.55 -8.83 -14.43
C LEU A 53 0.62 -7.93 -14.85
N GLU A 54 0.88 -7.85 -16.16
CA GLU A 54 1.93 -6.99 -16.76
C GLU A 54 1.67 -5.51 -16.50
N GLU A 55 0.41 -5.06 -16.61
CA GLU A 55 0.06 -3.67 -16.28
C GLU A 55 0.37 -3.37 -14.80
N VAL A 56 -0.01 -4.27 -13.88
CA VAL A 56 0.24 -4.08 -12.45
C VAL A 56 1.73 -4.09 -12.11
N GLU A 57 2.52 -4.96 -12.75
CA GLU A 57 3.97 -4.95 -12.57
C GLU A 57 4.61 -3.65 -13.07
N ALA A 58 4.16 -3.14 -14.23
CA ALA A 58 4.68 -1.89 -14.80
C ALA A 58 4.41 -0.65 -13.93
N VAL A 59 3.31 -0.62 -13.16
CA VAL A 59 2.98 0.53 -12.29
C VAL A 59 3.36 0.35 -10.81
N THR A 60 3.85 -0.82 -10.39
CA THR A 60 4.20 -1.07 -8.98
C THR A 60 5.66 -1.44 -8.72
N ASN A 61 6.49 -1.59 -9.75
CA ASN A 61 7.94 -1.66 -9.65
C ASN A 61 8.57 -0.40 -10.28
N LEU A 62 8.98 0.55 -9.45
CA LEU A 62 9.94 1.61 -9.77
C LEU A 62 10.96 1.69 -8.62
#